data_AF-A0A9D8HMK7-F1
#
_entry.id   AF-A0A9D8HMK7-F1
#
_cell.length_a   1.000
_cell.length_b   1.000
_cell.length_c   1.000
_cell.angle_alpha   90.00
_cell.angle_beta   90.00
_cell.angle_gamma   90.00
#
_symmetry.space_group_name_H-M   'P 1'
#
loop_
_entity.id
_entity.type
_entity.pdbx_description
1 polymer ?
#
loop_
_entity_poly.entity_id
_entity_poly.type
_entity_poly.pdbx_seq_one_letter_code
_entity_poly.pdbx_strand_id
1 'polypeptide(L)'
;YIIKKKNFYKGLMYGVGHGGGGEAMVFVGLSLAVNYIIFRFFPDILPELALTQFLAMPWYMPLIGAMERIFAISIQISLSVLVMYAFMNKKYYLIAVAVIYHAVVNFVAVYLNHFFGIIASEASVFIFALCSLLFTILIGKIEKKRTLEEKTAF
;
A
#
# COMPACT_ATOMS: atom_id res chain seq x y z
N TYR A 1 -17.83 -21.58 15.15
CA TYR A 1 -16.78 -21.05 16.04
C TYR A 1 -17.02 -19.55 16.21
N ILE A 2 -17.26 -19.12 17.46
CA ILE A 2 -17.76 -17.79 17.82
C ILE A 2 -16.62 -16.76 17.68
N ILE A 3 -16.68 -15.90 16.67
CA ILE A 3 -15.74 -14.78 16.54
C ILE A 3 -16.23 -13.66 17.47
N LYS A 4 -15.83 -13.77 18.74
CA LYS A 4 -16.01 -12.76 19.80
C LYS A 4 -15.47 -11.40 19.32
N LYS A 5 -16.20 -10.31 19.63
CA LYS A 5 -15.97 -8.88 19.28
C LYS A 5 -14.53 -8.32 19.47
N LYS A 6 -13.55 -9.08 19.98
CA LYS A 6 -12.12 -8.73 20.06
C LYS A 6 -11.37 -8.79 18.71
N ASN A 7 -12.03 -9.19 17.62
CA ASN A 7 -11.36 -9.59 16.39
C ASN A 7 -11.29 -8.53 15.26
N PHE A 8 -11.91 -7.35 15.38
CA PHE A 8 -11.73 -6.30 14.35
C PHE A 8 -10.32 -5.71 14.39
N TYR A 9 -9.80 -5.38 15.59
CA TYR A 9 -8.40 -5.01 15.77
C TYR A 9 -7.44 -6.14 15.40
N LYS A 10 -7.80 -7.41 15.67
CA LYS A 10 -7.02 -8.55 15.19
C LYS A 10 -7.09 -8.73 13.68
N GLY A 11 -8.21 -8.46 13.02
CA GLY A 11 -8.36 -8.51 11.57
C GLY A 11 -7.64 -7.35 10.87
N LEU A 12 -7.64 -6.17 11.49
CA LEU A 12 -6.83 -5.02 11.11
C LEU A 12 -5.33 -5.36 11.25
N MET A 13 -4.92 -5.91 12.39
CA MET A 13 -3.55 -6.40 12.63
C MET A 13 -3.16 -7.56 11.70
N TYR A 14 -4.11 -8.42 11.33
CA TYR A 14 -3.87 -9.55 10.43
C TYR A 14 -3.66 -9.07 8.99
N GLY A 15 -4.43 -8.07 8.55
CA GLY A 15 -4.21 -7.39 7.26
C GLY A 15 -2.93 -6.53 7.23
N VAL A 16 -2.44 -6.11 8.40
CA VAL A 16 -1.22 -5.29 8.56
C VAL A 16 0.06 -6.13 8.67
N GLY A 17 0.05 -7.34 9.28
CA GLY A 17 1.30 -8.00 9.66
C GLY A 17 1.30 -9.53 9.76
N HIS A 18 0.56 -10.26 8.91
CA HIS A 18 0.72 -11.72 8.91
C HIS A 18 0.62 -12.42 7.54
N GLY A 19 1.29 -11.89 6.52
CA GLY A 19 1.64 -12.72 5.36
C GLY A 19 0.91 -12.43 4.04
N GLY A 20 1.08 -11.24 3.46
CA GLY A 20 0.85 -11.14 2.01
C GLY A 20 1.04 -9.78 1.34
N GLY A 21 0.77 -8.68 2.03
CA GLY A 21 0.76 -7.34 1.40
C GLY A 21 1.80 -6.37 1.95
N GLY A 22 1.64 -5.94 3.20
CA GLY A 22 2.48 -4.91 3.83
C GLY A 22 3.92 -5.36 4.07
N GLU A 23 4.12 -6.56 4.61
CA GLU A 23 5.45 -7.09 4.95
C GLU A 23 6.33 -7.26 3.70
N ALA A 24 5.79 -7.85 2.63
CA ALA A 24 6.52 -8.05 1.37
C ALA A 24 6.92 -6.71 0.73
N MET A 25 6.04 -5.71 0.75
CA MET A 25 6.39 -4.38 0.23
C MET A 25 7.41 -3.64 1.11
N VAL A 26 7.37 -3.82 2.44
CA VAL A 26 8.36 -3.27 3.36
C VAL A 26 9.73 -3.91 3.14
N PHE A 27 9.82 -5.24 3.00
CA PHE A 27 11.08 -5.92 2.72
C PHE A 27 11.65 -5.56 1.35
N VAL A 28 10.80 -5.44 0.32
CA VAL A 28 11.23 -4.97 -1.01
C VAL A 28 11.70 -3.52 -0.94
N GLY A 29 10.98 -2.63 -0.24
CA GLY A 29 11.38 -1.22 -0.05
C GLY A 29 12.68 -1.07 0.72
N LEU A 30 12.86 -1.84 1.80
CA LEU A 30 14.08 -1.87 2.60
C LEU A 30 15.26 -2.39 1.78
N SER A 31 15.05 -3.43 0.98
CA SER A 31 16.08 -3.97 0.09
C SER A 31 16.58 -2.92 -0.90
N LEU A 32 15.68 -2.15 -1.52
CA LEU A 32 16.07 -1.07 -2.44
C LEU A 32 16.85 0.05 -1.73
N ALA A 33 16.43 0.45 -0.54
CA ALA A 33 17.13 1.46 0.26
C ALA A 33 18.54 1.00 0.66
N VAL A 34 18.68 -0.26 1.09
CA VAL A 34 19.98 -0.86 1.43
C VAL A 34 20.89 -0.92 0.20
N ASN A 35 20.37 -1.34 -0.95
CA ASN A 35 21.15 -1.38 -2.20
C ASN A 35 21.63 0.03 -2.61
N TYR A 36 20.79 1.06 -2.48
CA TYR A 36 21.20 2.44 -2.76
C TYR A 36 22.38 2.89 -1.88
N ILE A 37 22.33 2.58 -0.57
CA ILE A 37 23.41 2.89 0.37
C ILE A 37 24.68 2.14 -0.03
N ILE A 38 24.58 0.84 -0.30
CA ILE A 38 25.73 0.01 -0.69
C ILE A 38 26.40 0.57 -1.95
N PHE A 39 25.64 0.88 -3.00
CA PHE A 39 26.20 1.41 -4.25
C PHE A 39 26.80 2.81 -4.10
N ARG A 40 26.30 3.60 -3.14
CA ARG A 40 26.85 4.93 -2.85
C ARG A 40 28.21 4.86 -2.14
N PHE A 41 28.39 3.90 -1.23
CA PHE A 41 29.63 3.77 -0.44
C PHE A 41 30.64 2.79 -1.05
N PHE A 42 30.17 1.85 -1.87
CA PHE A 42 30.98 0.82 -2.52
C PHE A 42 30.62 0.72 -4.02
N PRO A 43 30.96 1.75 -4.82
CA PRO A 43 30.61 1.80 -6.24
C PRO A 43 31.28 0.70 -7.07
N ASP A 44 32.44 0.19 -6.63
CA ASP A 44 33.23 -0.82 -7.35
C ASP A 44 32.55 -2.19 -7.43
N ILE A 45 31.47 -2.40 -6.67
CA ILE A 45 30.63 -3.62 -6.74
C ILE A 45 29.78 -3.60 -8.03
N LEU A 46 29.52 -2.42 -8.60
CA LEU A 46 28.73 -2.28 -9.81
C LEU A 46 29.59 -2.46 -11.07
N PRO A 47 29.08 -3.15 -12.10
CA PRO A 47 29.66 -3.10 -13.44
C PRO A 47 29.74 -1.66 -13.96
N GLU A 48 30.74 -1.35 -14.79
CA GLU A 48 30.99 0.02 -15.31
C GLU A 48 29.75 0.67 -15.94
N LEU A 49 28.98 -0.10 -16.72
CA LEU A 49 27.73 0.38 -17.31
C LEU A 49 26.65 0.74 -16.26
N ALA A 50 26.55 -0.01 -15.17
CA ALA A 50 25.59 0.28 -14.10
C ALA A 50 26.04 1.47 -13.24
N LEU A 51 27.36 1.60 -13.01
CA LEU A 51 27.92 2.71 -12.28
C LEU A 51 27.70 4.05 -13.00
N THR A 52 27.92 4.10 -14.32
CA THR A 52 27.67 5.32 -15.12
C THR A 52 26.20 5.75 -15.06
N GLN A 53 25.27 4.81 -15.13
CA GLN A 53 23.83 5.08 -14.96
C GLN A 53 23.49 5.57 -13.55
N PHE A 54 24.08 4.96 -12.52
CA PHE A 54 23.87 5.36 -11.13
C PHE A 54 24.40 6.77 -10.84
N LEU A 55 25.57 7.12 -11.37
CA LEU A 55 26.17 8.45 -11.21
C LEU A 55 25.45 9.53 -12.03
N ALA A 56 24.85 9.16 -13.17
CA ALA A 56 24.02 10.06 -13.97
C ALA A 56 22.62 10.30 -13.36
N MET A 57 22.20 9.47 -12.39
CA MET A 57 20.91 9.60 -11.72
C MET A 57 20.91 10.79 -10.75
N PRO A 58 19.88 11.65 -10.78
CA PRO A 58 19.72 12.68 -9.77
C PRO A 58 19.61 12.09 -8.35
N TRP A 59 20.27 12.71 -7.38
CA TRP A 59 20.31 12.25 -5.98
C TRP A 59 18.93 12.16 -5.31
N TYR A 60 17.93 12.90 -5.82
CA TYR A 60 16.57 12.93 -5.27
C TYR A 60 15.65 11.87 -5.87
N MET A 61 15.99 11.25 -7.01
CA MET A 61 15.15 10.22 -7.65
C MET A 61 14.88 9.00 -6.75
N PRO A 62 15.85 8.49 -5.98
CA PRO A 62 15.59 7.41 -5.01
C PRO A 62 14.61 7.83 -3.91
N LEU A 63 14.61 9.11 -3.51
CA LEU A 63 13.70 9.64 -2.48
C LEU A 63 12.26 9.70 -3.00
N ILE A 64 12.07 10.15 -4.24
CA ILE A 64 10.79 10.09 -4.95
C ILE A 64 10.28 8.65 -5.02
N GLY A 65 11.12 7.71 -5.45
CA GLY A 65 10.75 6.30 -5.49
C GLY A 65 10.39 5.73 -4.11
N ALA A 66 11.08 6.14 -3.05
CA ALA A 66 10.77 5.73 -1.68
C ALA A 66 9.42 6.28 -1.20
N MET A 67 9.08 7.53 -1.57
CA MET A 67 7.83 8.17 -1.21
C MET A 67 6.63 7.51 -1.91
N GLU A 68 6.76 7.18 -3.19
CA GLU A 68 5.79 6.37 -3.93
C GLU A 68 5.48 5.03 -3.22
N ARG A 69 6.51 4.36 -2.66
CA ARG A 69 6.33 3.10 -1.92
C ARG A 69 5.53 3.29 -0.64
N ILE A 70 5.74 4.37 0.10
CA ILE A 70 4.96 4.66 1.32
C ILE A 70 3.48 4.78 0.96
N PHE A 71 3.16 5.47 -0.13
CA PHE A 71 1.79 5.60 -0.61
C PHE A 71 1.21 4.27 -1.10
N ALA A 72 1.98 3.48 -1.87
CA ALA A 72 1.56 2.16 -2.32
C ALA A 72 1.29 1.20 -1.15
N ILE A 73 2.15 1.19 -0.13
CA ILE A 73 1.96 0.42 1.11
C ILE A 73 0.67 0.84 1.82
N SER A 74 0.42 2.15 1.90
CA SER A 74 -0.80 2.69 2.52
C SER A 74 -2.06 2.20 1.79
N ILE A 75 -2.06 2.25 0.46
CA ILE A 75 -3.15 1.72 -0.38
C ILE A 75 -3.33 0.21 -0.13
N GLN A 76 -2.23 -0.55 -0.13
CA GLN A 76 -2.28 -1.99 0.04
C GLN A 76 -2.85 -2.40 1.40
N ILE A 77 -2.48 -1.69 2.47
CA ILE A 77 -3.04 -1.90 3.82
C ILE A 77 -4.55 -1.64 3.81
N SER A 78 -5.00 -0.53 3.20
CA SER A 78 -6.42 -0.22 3.06
C SER A 78 -7.20 -1.30 2.29
N LEU A 79 -6.62 -1.85 1.22
CA LEU A 79 -7.22 -2.94 0.45
C LEU A 79 -7.28 -4.25 1.26
N SER A 80 -6.24 -4.58 2.03
CA SER A 80 -6.26 -5.74 2.95
C SER A 80 -7.40 -5.64 3.97
N VAL A 81 -7.64 -4.44 4.52
CA VAL A 81 -8.77 -4.20 5.44
C VAL A 81 -10.11 -4.38 4.71
N LEU A 82 -10.23 -3.90 3.47
CA LEU A 82 -11.43 -4.08 2.66
C LEU A 82 -11.73 -5.56 2.38
N VAL A 83 -10.71 -6.34 2.02
CA VAL A 83 -10.85 -7.79 1.79
C VAL A 83 -11.26 -8.50 3.07
N MET A 84 -10.66 -8.16 4.22
CA MET A 84 -11.06 -8.72 5.50
C MET A 84 -12.52 -8.40 5.83
N TYR A 85 -12.93 -7.15 5.61
CA TYR A 85 -14.33 -6.73 5.79
C TYR A 85 -15.28 -7.53 4.88
N ALA A 86 -14.87 -7.80 3.64
CA ALA A 86 -15.62 -8.61 2.69
C ALA A 86 -15.88 -10.03 3.23
N PHE A 87 -14.84 -10.68 3.78
CA PHE A 87 -14.97 -12.01 4.38
C PHE A 87 -15.85 -12.01 5.64
N MET A 88 -15.65 -11.04 6.55
CA MET A 88 -16.42 -10.94 7.79
C MET A 88 -17.92 -10.74 7.54
N ASN A 89 -18.27 -9.98 6.49
CA ASN A 89 -19.65 -9.65 6.16
C ASN A 89 -20.25 -10.53 5.05
N LYS A 90 -19.52 -11.56 4.57
CA LYS A 90 -19.91 -12.43 3.44
C LYS A 90 -20.24 -11.65 2.15
N LYS A 91 -19.57 -10.51 1.95
CA LYS A 91 -19.75 -9.60 0.80
C LYS A 91 -18.61 -9.77 -0.20
N TYR A 92 -18.55 -10.93 -0.87
CA TYR A 92 -17.44 -11.29 -1.75
C TYR A 92 -17.24 -10.32 -2.93
N TYR A 93 -18.27 -9.59 -3.35
CA TYR A 93 -18.15 -8.57 -4.40
C TYR A 93 -17.10 -7.49 -4.06
N LEU A 94 -16.86 -7.22 -2.77
CA LEU A 94 -15.85 -6.25 -2.32
C LEU A 94 -14.41 -6.72 -2.58
N ILE A 95 -14.19 -8.04 -2.72
CA ILE A 95 -12.88 -8.59 -3.11
C ILE A 95 -12.59 -8.23 -4.56
N ALA A 96 -13.56 -8.39 -5.46
CA ALA A 96 -13.41 -7.99 -6.86
C ALA A 96 -13.15 -6.48 -6.97
N VAL A 97 -13.86 -5.66 -6.19
CA VAL A 97 -13.60 -4.21 -6.09
C VAL A 97 -12.17 -3.92 -5.66
N ALA A 98 -11.66 -4.62 -4.65
CA ALA A 98 -10.28 -4.43 -4.18
C ALA A 98 -9.23 -4.75 -5.26
N VAL A 99 -9.42 -5.85 -5.99
CA VAL A 99 -8.51 -6.26 -7.08
C VAL A 99 -8.55 -5.28 -8.24
N ILE A 100 -9.75 -4.86 -8.66
CA ILE A 100 -9.91 -3.86 -9.73
C ILE A 100 -9.28 -2.54 -9.31
N TYR A 101 -9.50 -2.10 -8.07
CA TYR A 101 -8.91 -0.87 -7.56
C TYR A 101 -7.38 -0.94 -7.59
N HIS A 102 -6.78 -2.03 -7.13
CA HIS A 102 -5.33 -2.23 -7.20
C HIS A 102 -4.80 -2.17 -8.64
N ALA A 103 -5.48 -2.85 -9.57
CA ALA A 103 -5.10 -2.85 -10.97
C ALA A 103 -5.18 -1.45 -11.59
N VAL A 104 -6.22 -0.68 -11.27
CA VAL A 104 -6.39 0.70 -11.73
C VAL A 104 -5.29 1.60 -11.20
N VAL A 105 -4.95 1.51 -9.91
CA VAL A 105 -3.86 2.31 -9.32
C VAL A 105 -2.54 2.03 -10.04
N ASN A 106 -2.19 0.74 -10.22
CA ASN A 106 -0.95 0.36 -10.91
C ASN A 106 -0.94 0.84 -12.37
N PHE A 107 -2.07 0.68 -13.07
CA PHE A 107 -2.19 1.12 -14.46
C PHE A 107 -2.02 2.64 -14.58
N VAL A 108 -2.69 3.43 -13.74
CA VAL A 108 -2.62 4.89 -13.77
C VAL A 108 -1.21 5.37 -13.42
N ALA A 109 -0.56 4.78 -12.41
CA ALA A 109 0.82 5.13 -12.05
C ALA A 109 1.77 4.92 -13.22
N VAL A 110 1.74 3.75 -13.86
CA VAL A 110 2.61 3.44 -15.01
C VAL A 110 2.28 4.32 -16.22
N TYR A 111 0.98 4.52 -16.50
CA TYR A 111 0.53 5.37 -17.60
C TYR A 111 1.00 6.81 -17.43
N LEU A 112 0.79 7.40 -16.25
CA LEU A 112 1.22 8.78 -15.98
C LEU A 112 2.73 8.92 -15.95
N ASN A 113 3.46 7.93 -15.43
CA ASN A 113 4.92 7.94 -15.49
C ASN A 113 5.43 7.96 -16.93
N HIS A 114 4.80 7.19 -17.82
CA HIS A 114 5.22 7.11 -19.22
C HIS A 114 4.98 8.41 -20.00
N PHE A 115 3.82 9.05 -19.83
CA PHE A 115 3.44 10.23 -20.61
C PHE A 115 3.79 11.58 -19.97
N PHE A 116 3.72 11.67 -18.64
CA PHE A 116 3.84 12.91 -17.88
C PHE A 116 5.02 12.90 -16.90
N GLY A 117 5.73 11.77 -16.79
CA GLY A 117 6.89 11.61 -15.93
C GLY A 117 6.55 11.27 -14.49
N ILE A 118 7.60 11.11 -13.68
CA ILE A 118 7.51 10.54 -12.34
C ILE A 118 6.71 11.40 -11.35
N ILE A 119 6.76 12.72 -11.48
CA ILE A 119 6.03 13.65 -10.59
C ILE A 119 4.52 13.48 -10.74
N ALA A 120 4.03 13.33 -11.98
CA ALA A 120 2.61 13.13 -12.25
C ALA A 120 2.13 11.76 -11.75
N SER A 121 2.96 10.72 -11.92
CA SER A 121 2.72 9.40 -11.33
C SER A 121 2.58 9.50 -9.82
N GLU A 122 3.54 10.13 -9.16
CA GLU A 122 3.60 10.24 -7.70
C GLU A 122 2.39 11.01 -7.12
N ALA A 123 2.02 12.12 -7.75
CA ALA A 123 0.82 12.88 -7.37
C ALA A 123 -0.45 12.01 -7.46
N SER A 124 -0.55 11.16 -8.49
CA SER A 124 -1.70 10.26 -8.64
C SER A 124 -1.78 9.20 -7.54
N VAL A 125 -0.64 8.55 -7.23
CA VAL A 125 -0.56 7.52 -6.19
C VAL A 125 -0.87 8.14 -4.82
N PHE A 126 -0.42 9.37 -4.57
CA PHE A 126 -0.75 10.11 -3.36
C PHE A 126 -2.27 10.34 -3.21
N ILE A 127 -2.95 10.76 -4.28
CA ILE A 127 -4.42 10.94 -4.28
C ILE A 127 -5.12 9.61 -3.99
N PHE A 128 -4.70 8.52 -4.64
CA PHE A 128 -5.27 7.19 -4.37
C PHE A 128 -5.02 6.71 -2.94
N ALA A 129 -3.86 7.02 -2.36
CA ALA A 129 -3.56 6.71 -0.97
C ALA A 129 -4.51 7.44 0.00
N LEU A 130 -4.77 8.73 -0.23
CA LEU A 130 -5.75 9.49 0.54
C LEU A 130 -7.16 8.91 0.40
N CYS A 131 -7.60 8.62 -0.82
CA CYS A 131 -8.91 8.00 -1.06
C CYS A 131 -9.05 6.65 -0.34
N SER A 132 -8.01 5.82 -0.39
CA SER A 132 -7.97 4.51 0.27
C SER A 132 -8.07 4.64 1.80
N LEU A 133 -7.32 5.58 2.37
CA LEU A 133 -7.33 5.84 3.81
C LEU A 133 -8.71 6.35 4.28
N LEU A 134 -9.30 7.30 3.56
CA LEU A 134 -10.64 7.81 3.83
C LEU A 134 -11.68 6.68 3.80
N PHE A 135 -11.60 5.82 2.79
CA PHE A 135 -12.51 4.69 2.66
C PHE A 135 -12.40 3.70 3.84
N THR A 136 -11.18 3.38 4.28
CA THR A 136 -10.95 2.55 5.46
C THR A 136 -11.55 3.17 6.73
N ILE A 137 -11.39 4.49 6.92
CA ILE A 137 -11.95 5.21 8.08
C ILE A 137 -13.49 5.18 8.04
N LEU A 138 -14.10 5.35 6.87
CA LEU A 138 -15.55 5.32 6.70
C LEU A 138 -16.12 3.94 7.05
N ILE A 139 -15.51 2.86 6.55
CA ILE A 139 -15.91 1.49 6.92
C ILE A 139 -15.81 1.29 8.44
N GLY A 140 -14.72 1.75 9.05
CA GLY A 140 -14.54 1.68 10.51
C GLY A 140 -15.64 2.42 11.29
N LYS A 141 -16.06 3.60 10.81
CA LYS A 141 -17.16 4.37 11.41
C LYS A 141 -18.50 3.66 11.28
N ILE A 142 -18.81 3.11 10.10
CA ILE A 142 -20.07 2.39 9.84
C ILE A 142 -20.17 1.16 10.75
N GLU A 143 -19.11 0.38 10.86
CA GLU A 143 -19.10 -0.82 11.70
C GLU A 143 -19.22 -0.47 13.19
N LYS A 144 -18.55 0.60 13.65
CA LYS A 144 -18.70 1.09 15.02
C LYS A 144 -20.15 1.49 15.32
N LYS A 145 -20.83 2.19 14.41
CA LYS A 145 -22.24 2.58 14.60
C LYS A 145 -23.15 1.35 14.69
N ARG A 146 -23.01 0.39 13.77
CA ARG A 146 -23.80 -0.86 13.75
C ARG A 146 -23.66 -1.66 15.05
N THR A 147 -22.44 -1.76 15.58
CA THR A 147 -22.19 -2.50 16.83
C THR A 147 -22.73 -1.80 18.08
N LEU A 148 -22.93 -0.48 18.04
CA LEU A 148 -23.57 0.28 19.12
C LEU A 148 -25.09 0.09 19.09
N GLU A 149 -25.70 0.19 17.90
CA GLU A 149 -27.14 -0.04 17.70
C GLU A 149 -27.55 -1.46 18.14
N GLU A 150 -26.75 -2.48 17.83
CA GLU A 150 -26.98 -3.85 18.32
C GLU A 150 -26.90 -3.98 19.84
N LYS A 151 -26.11 -3.15 20.54
CA LYS A 151 -25.96 -3.23 22.00
C LYS A 151 -27.08 -2.51 22.75
N THR A 152 -27.66 -1.47 22.14
CA THR A 152 -28.78 -0.72 22.72
C THR A 152 -30.15 -1.34 22.43
N ALA A 153 -30.20 -2.31 21.52
CA ALA A 153 -31.40 -3.07 21.18
C ALA A 153 -31.67 -4.27 22.10
N PHE A 154 -30.80 -4.50 23.09
CA PHE A 154 -30.96 -5.44 24.22
C PHE A 154 -30.97 -4.67 25.53
#